data_AF-A0A924M8D2-F1
#
_entry.id   AF-A0A924M8D2-F1
#
_cell.length_a   1.000
_cell.length_b   1.000
_cell.length_c   1.000
_cell.angle_alpha   90.00
_cell.angle_beta   90.00
_cell.angle_gamma   90.00
#
_symmetry.space_group_name_H-M   'P 1'
#
loop_
_entity.id
_entity.type
_entity.pdbx_description
1 polymer ?
#
loop_
_entity_poly.entity_id
_entity_poly.type
_entity_poly.pdbx_seq_one_letter_code
_entity_poly.pdbx_strand_id
1 'polypeptide(L)'
;EVFTALETKTIDGQENPFVTIETSKFYEVQKYLSVTRHAYTPFLILYSKKLWDQLNPQEQGVLREAAMEGQKVQRAANRSLNEKALGILKTKGMQINEITPAEQRRMFEKVKPVYDRNVPTIGAEAVTTVLDALKKARGG
;
A
#
# COMPACT_ATOMS: atom_id res chain seq x y z
N GLU A 1 12.01 2.30 -16.08
CA GLU A 1 12.57 0.94 -16.29
C GLU A 1 11.48 -0.14 -16.29
N VAL A 2 10.57 -0.19 -15.31
CA VAL A 2 9.52 -1.24 -15.22
C VAL A 2 8.67 -1.37 -16.49
N PHE A 3 8.20 -0.27 -17.08
CA PHE A 3 7.39 -0.33 -18.31
C PHE A 3 8.13 -1.08 -19.43
N THR A 4 9.35 -0.65 -19.75
CA THR A 4 10.17 -1.27 -20.80
C THR A 4 10.52 -2.73 -20.46
N ALA A 5 10.74 -3.06 -19.19
CA ALA A 5 10.98 -4.43 -18.76
C ALA A 5 9.74 -5.33 -18.98
N LEU A 6 8.54 -4.81 -18.75
CA LEU A 6 7.27 -5.52 -19.06
C LEU A 6 7.06 -5.63 -20.58
N GLU A 7 7.31 -4.54 -21.33
CA GLU A 7 7.15 -4.48 -22.78
C GLU A 7 8.06 -5.49 -23.50
N THR A 8 9.33 -5.51 -23.11
CA THR A 8 10.35 -6.44 -23.63
C THR A 8 10.22 -7.84 -23.03
N LYS A 9 9.33 -8.04 -22.04
CA LYS A 9 9.14 -9.28 -21.29
C LYS A 9 10.41 -9.78 -20.58
N THR A 10 11.25 -8.84 -20.15
CA THR A 10 12.32 -9.15 -19.19
C THR A 10 11.74 -9.50 -17.81
N ILE A 11 10.56 -8.95 -17.49
CA ILE A 11 9.74 -9.36 -16.34
C ILE A 11 8.30 -9.62 -16.81
N ASP A 12 7.62 -10.56 -16.15
CA ASP A 12 6.26 -10.96 -16.53
C ASP A 12 5.18 -10.08 -15.91
N GLY A 13 5.48 -9.50 -14.75
CA GLY A 13 4.52 -8.73 -13.96
C GLY A 13 5.18 -7.86 -12.89
N GLN A 14 4.34 -7.14 -12.17
CA GLN A 14 4.74 -6.19 -11.13
C GLN A 14 3.62 -6.08 -10.09
N GLU A 15 3.94 -5.52 -8.92
CA GLU A 15 2.97 -5.13 -7.91
C GLU A 15 2.96 -3.61 -7.77
N ASN A 16 1.78 -2.99 -7.77
CA ASN A 16 1.59 -1.57 -7.48
C ASN A 16 0.11 -1.25 -7.21
N PRO A 17 -0.18 -0.08 -6.63
CA PRO A 17 -1.52 0.49 -6.58
C PRO A 17 -2.11 0.76 -7.98
N PHE A 18 -3.44 0.78 -8.09
CA PHE A 18 -4.15 1.01 -9.36
C PHE A 18 -3.78 2.34 -10.02
N VAL A 19 -3.59 3.39 -9.21
CA VAL A 19 -3.21 4.72 -9.71
C VAL A 19 -1.85 4.69 -10.41
N THR A 20 -0.87 3.93 -9.90
CA THR A 20 0.45 3.81 -10.54
C THR A 20 0.33 3.04 -11.86
N ILE A 21 -0.44 1.95 -11.88
CA ILE A 21 -0.68 1.13 -13.09
C ILE A 21 -1.32 2.00 -14.20
N GLU A 22 -2.27 2.85 -13.84
CA GLU A 22 -2.95 3.77 -14.76
C GLU A 22 -2.01 4.89 -15.24
N THR A 23 -1.41 5.65 -14.34
CA THR A 23 -0.55 6.79 -14.69
C THR A 23 0.74 6.39 -15.41
N SER A 24 1.28 5.21 -15.10
CA SER A 24 2.46 4.65 -15.79
C SER A 24 2.10 3.85 -17.03
N LYS A 25 0.82 3.80 -17.40
CA LYS A 25 0.28 3.12 -18.58
C LYS A 25 0.60 1.62 -18.67
N PHE A 26 0.79 0.94 -17.54
CA PHE A 26 1.12 -0.49 -17.55
C PHE A 26 0.02 -1.35 -18.20
N TYR A 27 -1.21 -0.84 -18.31
CA TYR A 27 -2.28 -1.48 -19.09
C TYR A 27 -1.95 -1.66 -20.59
N GLU A 28 -0.96 -0.96 -21.15
CA GLU A 28 -0.51 -1.13 -22.54
C GLU A 28 0.36 -2.39 -22.70
N VAL A 29 1.01 -2.84 -21.62
CA VAL A 29 2.02 -3.91 -21.61
C VAL A 29 1.67 -5.05 -20.64
N GLN A 30 0.50 -5.00 -19.99
CA GLN A 30 -0.01 -6.00 -19.07
C GLN A 30 -1.50 -6.24 -19.32
N LYS A 31 -1.89 -7.52 -19.39
CA LYS A 31 -3.27 -7.92 -19.73
C LYS A 31 -4.16 -8.18 -18.51
N TYR A 32 -3.57 -8.57 -17.38
CA TYR A 32 -4.29 -9.07 -16.20
C TYR A 32 -4.00 -8.21 -14.98
N LEU A 33 -5.00 -8.04 -14.12
CA LEU A 33 -4.88 -7.38 -12.83
C LEU A 33 -5.64 -8.18 -11.76
N SER A 34 -4.92 -8.74 -10.80
CA SER A 34 -5.53 -9.39 -9.64
C SER A 34 -5.56 -8.44 -8.44
N VAL A 35 -6.76 -8.15 -7.93
CA VAL A 35 -6.97 -7.33 -6.73
C VAL A 35 -6.68 -8.16 -5.48
N THR A 36 -5.39 -8.37 -5.24
CA THR A 36 -4.86 -9.27 -4.20
C THR A 36 -4.87 -8.66 -2.81
N ARG A 37 -4.76 -7.33 -2.69
CA ARG A 37 -4.65 -6.61 -1.41
C ARG A 37 -3.56 -7.20 -0.50
N HIS A 38 -2.48 -7.68 -1.10
CA HIS A 38 -1.41 -8.42 -0.41
C HIS A 38 -0.52 -7.53 0.46
N ALA A 39 -0.55 -6.21 0.26
CA ALA A 39 0.16 -5.23 1.06
C ALA A 39 -0.68 -3.96 1.26
N TYR A 40 -0.49 -3.30 2.40
CA TYR A 40 -0.93 -1.94 2.66
C TYR A 40 0.29 -1.12 3.09
N THR A 41 0.67 -0.13 2.27
CA THR A 41 1.87 0.69 2.49
C THR A 41 1.46 2.07 3.00
N PRO A 42 1.54 2.31 4.32
CA PRO A 42 1.30 3.65 4.86
C PRO A 42 2.48 4.58 4.53
N PHE A 43 2.18 5.85 4.27
CA PHE A 43 3.20 6.89 4.24
C PHE A 43 3.38 7.50 5.62
N LEU A 44 4.64 7.65 6.04
CA LEU A 44 5.01 8.35 7.26
C LEU A 44 5.29 9.82 6.95
N ILE A 45 4.61 10.72 7.65
CA ILE A 45 4.97 12.13 7.65
C ILE A 45 6.09 12.28 8.70
N LEU A 46 7.30 12.55 8.22
CA LEU A 46 8.48 12.72 9.06
C LEU A 46 8.92 14.19 9.04
N TYR A 47 9.51 14.63 10.15
CA TYR A 47 10.10 15.96 10.27
C TYR A 47 11.49 15.84 10.89
N SER A 48 12.42 16.70 10.48
CA SER A 48 13.78 16.72 11.03
C SER A 48 13.75 17.04 12.52
N LYS A 49 14.21 16.10 13.37
CA LYS A 49 14.23 16.32 14.82
C LYS A 49 14.98 17.60 15.21
N LYS A 50 16.12 17.88 14.57
CA LYS A 50 16.92 19.09 14.84
C LYS A 50 16.11 20.38 14.61
N LEU A 51 15.33 20.42 13.53
CA LEU A 51 14.49 21.58 13.24
C LEU A 51 13.25 21.60 14.13
N TRP A 52 12.69 20.43 14.45
CA TRP A 52 11.52 20.30 15.32
C TRP A 52 11.78 20.88 16.70
N ASP A 53 12.94 20.57 17.26
CA ASP A 53 13.36 21.01 18.59
C ASP A 53 13.62 22.54 18.65
N GLN A 54 13.71 23.23 17.51
CA GLN A 54 13.82 24.69 17.43
C GLN A 54 12.46 25.39 17.42
N LEU A 55 11.37 24.65 17.17
CA LEU A 55 10.01 25.19 17.14
C LEU A 55 9.46 25.34 18.56
N ASN A 56 8.67 26.38 18.79
CA ASN A 56 7.93 26.54 20.04
C ASN A 56 6.73 25.55 20.11
N PRO A 57 6.13 25.34 21.29
CA PRO A 57 5.02 24.39 21.45
C PRO A 57 3.82 24.67 20.55
N GLN A 58 3.53 25.94 20.25
CA GLN A 58 2.41 26.36 19.40
C GLN A 58 2.66 25.96 17.94
N GLU A 59 3.86 26.22 17.42
CA GLU A 59 4.27 25.82 16.06
C GLU A 59 4.26 24.29 15.89
N GLN A 60 4.79 23.57 16.89
CA GLN A 60 4.72 22.11 16.93
C GLN A 60 3.28 21.59 16.91
N GLY A 61 2.38 22.24 17.67
CA GLY A 61 0.95 21.94 17.69
C GLY A 61 0.32 22.09 16.32
N VAL A 62 0.50 23.26 15.68
CA VAL A 62 -0.07 23.57 14.36
C VAL A 62 0.40 22.57 13.30
N LEU A 63 1.69 22.20 13.30
CA LEU A 63 2.20 21.21 12.34
C LEU A 63 1.59 19.82 12.54
N ARG A 64 1.38 19.39 13.80
CA ARG A 64 0.72 18.10 14.09
C ARG A 64 -0.74 18.11 13.66
N GLU A 65 -1.46 19.20 13.95
CA GLU A 65 -2.86 19.37 13.54
C GLU A 65 -2.99 19.34 12.02
N ALA A 66 -2.15 20.10 11.31
CA ALA A 66 -2.11 20.10 9.85
C ALA A 66 -1.80 18.72 9.27
N ALA A 67 -0.87 17.96 9.87
CA ALA A 67 -0.58 16.60 9.46
C ALA A 67 -1.77 15.65 9.66
N MET A 68 -2.49 15.77 10.78
CA MET A 68 -3.67 14.96 11.07
C MET A 68 -4.86 15.29 10.17
N GLU A 69 -5.07 16.56 9.87
CA GLU A 69 -6.10 17.01 8.92
C GLU A 69 -5.77 16.56 7.50
N GLY A 70 -4.54 16.84 7.06
CA GLY A 70 -4.02 16.42 5.77
C GLY A 70 -4.12 14.91 5.57
N GLN A 71 -3.87 14.10 6.61
CA GLN A 71 -4.05 12.65 6.56
C GLN A 71 -5.48 12.26 6.18
N LYS A 72 -6.50 12.90 6.77
CA LYS A 72 -7.91 12.59 6.49
C LYS A 72 -8.26 12.90 5.04
N VAL A 73 -7.88 14.09 4.58
CA VAL A 73 -8.12 14.56 3.20
C VAL A 73 -7.40 13.66 2.20
N GLN A 74 -6.11 13.40 2.43
CA GLN A 74 -5.28 12.57 1.55
C GLN A 74 -5.83 11.15 1.42
N ARG A 75 -6.24 10.50 2.54
CA ARG A 75 -6.80 9.15 2.49
C ARG A 75 -8.15 9.10 1.76
N ALA A 76 -8.98 10.13 1.90
CA ALA A 76 -10.25 10.22 1.17
C ALA A 76 -9.99 10.39 -0.34
N ALA A 77 -9.12 11.32 -0.72
CA ALA A 77 -8.73 11.53 -2.12
C ALA A 77 -8.10 10.27 -2.72
N ASN A 78 -7.22 9.59 -1.99
CA ASN A 78 -6.56 8.37 -2.45
C ASN A 78 -7.55 7.22 -2.70
N ARG A 79 -8.57 7.05 -1.85
CA ARG A 79 -9.64 6.06 -2.09
C ARG A 79 -10.41 6.37 -3.36
N SER A 80 -10.83 7.63 -3.53
CA SER A 80 -11.54 8.07 -4.73
C SER A 80 -10.71 7.87 -6.01
N LEU A 81 -9.42 8.21 -5.97
CA LEU A 81 -8.51 8.01 -7.10
C LEU A 81 -8.30 6.53 -7.43
N ASN A 82 -8.18 5.66 -6.42
CA ASN A 82 -8.06 4.22 -6.66
C ASN A 82 -9.32 3.63 -7.31
N GLU A 83 -10.51 4.02 -6.86
CA GLU A 83 -11.77 3.59 -7.47
C GLU A 83 -11.88 4.05 -8.94
N LYS A 84 -11.54 5.32 -9.20
CA LYS A 84 -11.49 5.87 -10.56
C LYS A 84 -10.47 5.16 -11.44
N ALA A 85 -9.25 4.95 -10.96
CA ALA A 85 -8.18 4.28 -11.68
C ALA A 85 -8.58 2.84 -12.03
N LEU A 86 -9.18 2.10 -11.09
CA LEU A 86 -9.66 0.74 -11.35
C LEU A 86 -10.70 0.71 -12.48
N GLY A 87 -11.63 1.68 -12.49
CA GLY A 87 -12.60 1.86 -13.57
C GLY A 87 -11.93 2.14 -14.91
N ILE A 88 -10.92 3.02 -14.96
CA ILE A 88 -10.15 3.33 -16.16
C ILE A 88 -9.39 2.09 -16.66
N LEU A 89 -8.71 1.35 -15.78
CA LEU A 89 -7.98 0.14 -16.17
C LEU A 89 -8.90 -0.91 -16.81
N LYS A 90 -10.14 -1.01 -16.31
CA LYS A 90 -11.18 -1.85 -16.93
C LYS A 90 -11.55 -1.37 -18.34
N THR A 91 -11.77 -0.06 -18.54
CA THR A 91 -12.11 0.48 -19.87
C THR A 91 -10.93 0.44 -20.85
N LYS A 92 -9.70 0.43 -20.34
CA LYS A 92 -8.47 0.16 -21.12
C LYS A 92 -8.26 -1.32 -21.46
N GLY A 93 -9.17 -2.20 -21.06
CA GLY A 93 -9.21 -3.59 -21.52
C GLY A 93 -8.46 -4.58 -20.63
N MET A 94 -7.99 -4.18 -19.45
CA MET A 94 -7.41 -5.14 -18.50
C MET A 94 -8.47 -6.13 -18.00
N GLN A 95 -8.08 -7.40 -17.88
CA GLN A 95 -8.89 -8.43 -17.24
C GLN A 95 -8.65 -8.39 -15.72
N ILE A 96 -9.66 -7.94 -14.99
CA ILE A 96 -9.57 -7.70 -13.54
C ILE A 96 -10.29 -8.82 -12.79
N ASN A 97 -9.61 -9.45 -11.83
CA ASN A 97 -10.19 -10.42 -10.92
C ASN A 97 -10.02 -10.00 -9.45
N GLU A 98 -11.08 -10.17 -8.67
CA GLU A 98 -11.06 -10.00 -7.22
C GLU A 98 -10.60 -11.30 -6.54
N ILE A 99 -9.87 -11.17 -5.43
CA ILE A 99 -9.46 -12.32 -4.60
C ILE A 99 -10.43 -12.49 -3.44
N THR A 100 -11.01 -13.69 -3.32
CA THR A 100 -11.97 -13.99 -2.25
C THR A 100 -11.30 -13.96 -0.87
N PRO A 101 -12.06 -13.71 0.22
CA PRO A 101 -11.48 -13.76 1.56
C PRO A 101 -10.84 -15.11 1.93
N ALA A 102 -11.39 -16.23 1.42
CA ALA A 102 -10.81 -17.54 1.62
C ALA A 102 -9.45 -17.69 0.93
N GLU A 103 -9.34 -17.17 -0.29
CA GLU A 103 -8.10 -17.18 -1.05
C GLU A 103 -7.05 -16.22 -0.46
N GLN A 104 -7.46 -15.04 0.02
CA GLN A 104 -6.56 -14.14 0.76
C GLN A 104 -5.98 -14.81 2.01
N ARG A 105 -6.81 -15.55 2.77
CA ARG A 105 -6.31 -16.34 3.91
C ARG A 105 -5.34 -17.42 3.46
N ARG A 106 -5.65 -18.16 2.40
CA ARG A 106 -4.75 -19.18 1.84
C ARG A 106 -3.40 -18.59 1.44
N MET A 107 -3.40 -17.44 0.76
CA MET A 107 -2.17 -16.71 0.39
C MET A 107 -1.37 -16.29 1.63
N PHE A 108 -2.03 -15.72 2.64
CA PHE A 108 -1.39 -15.31 3.89
C PHE A 108 -0.70 -16.48 4.61
N GLU A 109 -1.40 -17.61 4.78
CA GLU A 109 -0.82 -18.81 5.40
C GLU A 109 0.40 -19.32 4.63
N LYS A 110 0.37 -19.25 3.29
CA LYS A 110 1.50 -19.69 2.45
C LYS A 110 2.73 -18.80 2.57
N VAL A 111 2.57 -17.51 2.86
CA VAL A 111 3.70 -16.58 3.03
C VAL A 111 4.16 -16.43 4.48
N LYS A 112 3.50 -17.08 5.43
CA LYS A 112 3.87 -17.04 6.86
C LYS A 112 5.36 -17.34 7.13
N PRO A 113 6.04 -18.28 6.41
CA PRO A 113 7.48 -18.48 6.58
C PRO A 113 8.34 -17.25 6.27
N VAL A 114 7.87 -16.33 5.42
CA VAL A 114 8.56 -15.05 5.14
C VAL A 114 8.50 -14.15 6.36
N TYR A 115 7.37 -14.12 7.08
CA TYR A 115 7.26 -13.38 8.33
C TYR A 115 8.22 -13.96 9.37
N ASP A 116 8.14 -15.27 9.59
CA ASP A 116 8.94 -15.98 10.60
C ASP A 116 10.45 -15.78 10.36
N ARG A 117 10.91 -15.82 9.08
CA ARG A 117 12.30 -15.56 8.71
C ARG A 117 12.76 -14.13 9.00
N ASN A 118 11.87 -13.14 8.91
CA ASN A 118 12.22 -11.72 9.06
C ASN A 118 12.01 -11.19 10.47
N VAL A 119 11.36 -11.94 11.38
CA VAL A 119 11.20 -11.56 12.80
C VAL A 119 12.51 -11.13 13.46
N PRO A 120 13.65 -11.83 13.30
CA PRO A 120 14.90 -11.42 13.93
C PRO A 120 15.41 -10.04 13.45
N THR A 121 15.14 -9.67 12.20
CA THR A 121 15.56 -8.39 11.62
C THR A 121 14.61 -7.25 11.95
N ILE A 122 13.30 -7.52 11.97
CA ILE A 122 12.25 -6.52 12.22
C ILE A 122 12.07 -6.27 13.72
N GLY A 123 12.24 -7.30 14.55
CA GLY A 123 11.97 -7.29 15.98
C GLY A 123 10.62 -7.93 16.31
N ALA A 124 10.64 -8.89 17.24
CA ALA A 124 9.45 -9.67 17.64
C ALA A 124 8.33 -8.80 18.20
N GLU A 125 8.66 -7.75 18.94
CA GLU A 125 7.68 -6.82 19.51
C GLU A 125 6.89 -6.08 18.41
N ALA A 126 7.58 -5.55 17.39
CA ALA A 126 6.96 -4.83 16.29
C ALA A 126 6.03 -5.75 15.48
N VAL A 127 6.48 -6.98 15.18
CA VAL A 127 5.66 -7.99 14.48
C VAL A 127 4.42 -8.34 15.29
N THR A 128 4.59 -8.62 16.60
CA THR A 128 3.48 -8.98 17.49
C THR A 128 2.46 -7.85 17.59
N THR A 129 2.93 -6.61 17.76
CA THR A 129 2.09 -5.40 17.82
C THR A 129 1.19 -5.29 16.59
N VAL A 130 1.75 -5.48 15.39
CA VAL A 130 0.98 -5.41 14.14
C VAL A 130 -0.03 -6.56 14.03
N LEU A 131 0.39 -7.79 14.31
CA LEU A 131 -0.49 -8.96 14.20
C LEU A 131 -1.66 -8.91 15.19
N ASP A 132 -1.42 -8.46 16.42
CA ASP A 132 -2.47 -8.29 17.43
C ASP A 132 -3.45 -7.17 17.06
N ALA A 133 -2.94 -6.05 16.53
CA ALA A 133 -3.78 -4.97 16.02
C ALA A 133 -4.66 -5.45 14.86
N LEU A 134 -4.12 -6.26 13.95
CA LEU A 134 -4.88 -6.86 12.85
C LEU A 134 -5.95 -7.84 13.35
N LYS A 135 -5.62 -8.68 14.35
CA LYS A 135 -6.59 -9.60 14.98
C LYS A 135 -7.76 -8.83 15.57
N LYS A 136 -7.49 -7.79 16.35
CA LYS A 136 -8.51 -6.90 16.93
C LYS A 136 -9.36 -6.22 15.86
N ALA A 137 -8.72 -5.67 14.81
CA ALA A 137 -9.43 -5.00 13.72
C ALA A 137 -10.33 -5.95 12.90
N ARG A 138 -10.05 -7.26 12.94
CA ARG A 138 -10.83 -8.31 12.25
C ARG A 138 -11.92 -8.95 13.12
N GLY A 139 -12.13 -8.47 14.34
CA GLY A 139 -13.22 -8.93 15.21
C GLY A 139 -12.82 -9.90 16.33
N GLY A 140 -11.51 -10.13 16.55
CA GLY A 140 -11.01 -11.00 17.63
C GLY A 140 -10.69 -12.41 17.18
#